data_AF-A0A962EAW3-F1
#
_entry.id   AF-A0A962EAW3-F1
#
_cell.length_a   1.000
_cell.length_b   1.000
_cell.length_c   1.000
_cell.angle_alpha   90.00
_cell.angle_beta   90.00
_cell.angle_gamma   90.00
#
_symmetry.space_group_name_H-M   'P 1'
#
loop_
_entity.id
_entity.type
_entity.pdbx_description
1 polymer ?
#
loop_
_entity_poly.entity_id
_entity_poly.type
_entity_poly.pdbx_seq_one_letter_code
_entity_poly.pdbx_strand_id
1 'polypeptide(L)'
;PTAQHGTHVNGFRSGLTDAIREFCEFRNLLPRGVKLAPEDIWERLSFVLSFKQQDPQFAGQTKERLSSRTAAPFAQGVMHDAFSLWLNQHTELGERIATLAIERAQARLKTEKQVVRKKVTSGPALPGKLADCASQDLSRTELFLVEGDSAGGS
;
A
#
# COMPACT_ATOMS: atom_id res chain seq x y z
N PRO A 1 -7.03 20.48 -0.76
CA PRO A 1 -6.21 19.25 -0.64
C PRO A 1 -7.13 18.02 -0.67
N THR A 2 -6.81 16.98 -1.46
CA THR A 2 -7.57 15.72 -1.46
C THR A 2 -7.09 14.83 -0.31
N ALA A 3 -7.71 14.95 0.86
CA ALA A 3 -7.29 14.23 2.08
C ALA A 3 -7.40 12.70 1.95
N GLN A 4 -8.34 12.22 1.13
CA GLN A 4 -8.54 10.79 0.86
C GLN A 4 -7.94 10.37 -0.50
N HIS A 5 -7.01 11.14 -1.05
CA HIS A 5 -6.37 10.87 -2.33
C HIS A 5 -7.38 10.79 -3.50
N GLY A 6 -7.27 9.80 -4.39
CA GLY A 6 -8.18 9.65 -5.52
C GLY A 6 -7.52 9.06 -6.76
N THR A 7 -8.23 9.16 -7.89
CA THR A 7 -7.81 8.59 -9.17
C THR A 7 -6.44 9.10 -9.65
N HIS A 8 -6.12 10.38 -9.45
CA HIS A 8 -4.81 10.97 -9.77
C HIS A 8 -3.66 10.32 -8.99
N VAL A 9 -3.84 10.10 -7.69
CA VAL A 9 -2.82 9.45 -6.83
C VAL A 9 -2.69 7.98 -7.19
N ASN A 10 -3.79 7.29 -7.49
CA ASN A 10 -3.76 5.89 -7.91
C ASN A 10 -3.00 5.74 -9.24
N GLY A 11 -3.24 6.62 -10.21
CA GLY A 11 -2.50 6.63 -11.48
C GLY A 11 -1.02 6.87 -11.27
N PHE A 12 -0.66 7.90 -10.49
CA PHE A 12 0.72 8.18 -10.12
C PHE A 12 1.38 6.98 -9.42
N ARG A 13 0.66 6.28 -8.55
CA ARG A 13 1.11 5.05 -7.88
C ARG A 13 1.40 3.91 -8.83
N SER A 14 0.51 3.64 -9.76
CA SER A 14 0.72 2.63 -10.79
C SER A 14 1.92 2.99 -11.66
N GLY A 15 1.98 4.23 -12.18
CA GLY A 15 3.05 4.65 -13.09
C GLY A 15 4.44 4.57 -12.48
N LEU A 16 4.59 5.00 -11.22
CA LEU A 16 5.85 4.87 -10.49
C LEU A 16 6.24 3.40 -10.26
N THR A 17 5.25 2.57 -9.92
CA THR A 17 5.47 1.15 -9.64
C THR A 17 5.94 0.42 -10.90
N ASP A 18 5.28 0.66 -12.02
CA ASP A 18 5.58 0.01 -13.30
C ASP A 18 6.97 0.44 -13.81
N ALA A 19 7.30 1.72 -13.73
CA ALA A 19 8.63 2.23 -14.12
C ALA A 19 9.78 1.57 -13.33
N ILE A 20 9.61 1.36 -12.01
CA ILE A 20 10.63 0.67 -11.20
C ILE A 20 10.72 -0.80 -11.58
N ARG A 21 9.58 -1.49 -11.79
CA ARG A 21 9.58 -2.89 -12.18
C ARG A 21 10.31 -3.09 -13.49
N GLU A 22 9.97 -2.31 -14.51
CA GLU A 22 10.61 -2.36 -15.82
C GLU A 22 12.11 -2.08 -15.72
N PHE A 23 12.51 -1.07 -14.94
CA PHE A 23 13.93 -0.78 -14.69
C PHE A 23 14.66 -1.97 -14.05
N CYS A 24 14.05 -2.63 -13.05
CA CYS A 24 14.63 -3.78 -12.38
C CYS A 24 14.70 -5.01 -13.30
N GLU A 25 13.67 -5.24 -14.13
CA GLU A 25 13.63 -6.34 -15.09
C GLU A 25 14.66 -6.14 -16.20
N PHE A 26 14.72 -4.95 -16.79
CA PHE A 26 15.67 -4.60 -17.86
C PHE A 26 17.13 -4.78 -17.41
N ARG A 27 17.44 -4.41 -16.16
CA ARG A 27 18.79 -4.55 -15.58
C ARG A 27 19.02 -5.89 -14.88
N ASN A 28 18.04 -6.80 -14.90
CA ASN A 28 18.10 -8.10 -14.22
C ASN A 28 18.48 -8.00 -12.72
N LEU A 29 17.92 -7.01 -12.02
CA LEU A 29 18.19 -6.73 -10.60
C LEU A 29 17.35 -7.59 -9.66
N LEU A 30 16.22 -8.12 -10.13
CA LEU A 30 15.29 -8.87 -9.28
C LEU A 30 15.84 -10.24 -8.90
N PRO A 31 15.98 -10.53 -7.59
CA PRO A 31 16.34 -11.87 -7.13
C PRO A 31 15.26 -12.89 -7.51
N ARG A 32 15.67 -14.13 -7.75
CA ARG A 32 14.76 -15.20 -8.19
C ARG A 32 13.60 -15.38 -7.20
N GLY A 33 12.36 -15.29 -7.70
CA GLY A 33 11.15 -15.46 -6.91
C GLY A 33 10.70 -14.22 -6.12
N VAL A 34 11.40 -13.09 -6.26
CA VAL A 34 10.95 -11.80 -5.70
C VAL A 34 10.16 -11.04 -6.76
N LYS A 35 8.96 -10.59 -6.41
CA LYS A 35 8.16 -9.66 -7.21
C LYS A 35 7.90 -8.40 -6.40
N LEU A 36 8.04 -7.24 -7.04
CA LEU A 36 7.73 -5.95 -6.41
C LEU A 36 6.23 -5.73 -6.46
N ALA A 37 5.62 -5.50 -5.30
CA ALA A 37 4.26 -5.00 -5.22
C ALA A 37 4.27 -3.49 -4.95
N PRO A 38 3.14 -2.79 -5.19
CA PRO A 38 3.10 -1.34 -5.06
C PRO A 38 3.51 -0.85 -3.65
N GLU A 39 3.18 -1.56 -2.59
CA GLU A 39 3.55 -1.19 -1.21
C GLU A 39 5.06 -1.18 -0.96
N ASP A 40 5.85 -2.05 -1.61
CA ASP A 40 7.32 -2.08 -1.43
C ASP A 40 7.96 -0.76 -1.85
N ILE A 41 7.39 -0.13 -2.86
CA ILE A 41 7.87 1.13 -3.42
C ILE A 41 7.31 2.31 -2.61
N TRP A 42 6.04 2.21 -2.20
CA TRP A 42 5.26 3.32 -1.66
C TRP A 42 5.42 3.57 -0.17
N GLU A 43 5.77 2.57 0.63
CA GLU A 43 5.70 2.61 2.10
C GLU A 43 6.47 3.78 2.74
N ARG A 44 7.58 4.23 2.15
CA ARG A 44 8.41 5.34 2.68
C ARG A 44 8.64 6.47 1.69
N LEU A 45 7.73 6.63 0.74
CA LEU A 45 7.83 7.65 -0.27
C LEU A 45 7.14 8.94 0.20
N SER A 46 7.86 10.06 0.14
CA SER A 46 7.30 11.39 0.34
C SER A 46 7.08 12.07 -1.01
N PHE A 47 5.91 12.64 -1.22
CA PHE A 47 5.57 13.28 -2.48
C PHE A 47 4.60 14.45 -2.29
N VAL A 48 4.61 15.36 -3.25
CA VAL A 48 3.60 16.40 -3.43
C VAL A 48 3.08 16.27 -4.85
N LEU A 49 1.78 15.98 -4.99
CA LEU A 49 1.13 15.85 -6.29
C LEU A 49 0.12 16.99 -6.48
N SER A 50 0.39 17.87 -7.45
CA SER A 50 -0.52 18.90 -7.88
C SER A 50 -1.10 18.56 -9.25
N PHE A 51 -2.38 18.19 -9.29
CA PHE A 51 -3.08 17.80 -10.52
C PHE A 51 -4.05 18.89 -10.95
N LYS A 52 -3.89 19.42 -12.16
CA LYS A 52 -4.80 20.42 -12.74
C LYS A 52 -5.70 19.76 -13.77
N GLN A 53 -7.01 19.89 -13.59
CA GLN A 53 -8.03 19.37 -14.50
C GLN A 53 -9.14 20.40 -14.68
N GLN A 54 -9.65 20.53 -15.90
CA GLN A 54 -10.70 21.48 -16.23
C GLN A 54 -12.03 21.12 -15.54
N ASP A 55 -12.49 19.88 -15.70
CA ASP A 55 -13.75 19.40 -15.13
C ASP A 55 -13.53 18.27 -14.11
N PRO A 56 -13.05 18.58 -12.89
CA PRO A 56 -12.78 17.57 -11.87
C PRO A 56 -14.05 17.05 -11.21
N GLN A 57 -14.14 15.73 -11.08
CA GLN A 57 -15.21 15.03 -10.37
C GLN A 57 -14.65 14.53 -9.04
N PHE A 58 -15.38 14.76 -7.97
CA PHE A 58 -15.01 14.32 -6.62
C PHE A 58 -16.10 13.46 -6.00
N ALA A 59 -15.70 12.56 -5.10
CA ALA A 59 -16.62 11.89 -4.20
C ALA A 59 -16.91 12.78 -2.99
N GLY A 60 -18.19 12.90 -2.64
CA GLY A 60 -18.64 13.69 -1.50
C GLY A 60 -18.62 15.21 -1.72
N GLN A 61 -19.36 15.92 -0.88
CA GLN A 61 -19.46 17.38 -0.93
C GLN A 61 -18.14 18.08 -0.55
N THR A 62 -17.36 17.47 0.35
CA THR A 62 -16.08 18.00 0.86
C THR A 62 -14.94 17.89 -0.15
N LYS A 63 -15.17 17.28 -1.32
CA LYS A 63 -14.17 17.08 -2.40
C LYS A 63 -12.90 16.39 -1.91
N GLU A 64 -13.04 15.48 -0.96
CA GLU A 64 -11.94 14.82 -0.27
C GLU A 64 -11.21 13.77 -1.12
N ARG A 65 -11.91 13.21 -2.14
CA ARG A 65 -11.37 12.20 -3.04
C ARG A 65 -11.69 12.50 -4.51
N LEU A 66 -10.67 12.55 -5.36
CA LEU A 66 -10.89 12.70 -6.82
C LEU A 66 -11.43 11.38 -7.41
N SER A 67 -12.51 11.46 -8.19
CA SER A 67 -13.18 10.33 -8.83
C SER A 67 -13.17 10.38 -10.37
N SER A 68 -12.58 11.42 -10.97
CA SER A 68 -12.44 11.55 -12.42
C SER A 68 -11.70 10.36 -13.02
N ARG A 69 -12.38 9.63 -13.92
CA ARG A 69 -11.84 8.41 -14.54
C ARG A 69 -10.61 8.66 -15.42
N THR A 70 -10.54 9.82 -16.07
CA THR A 70 -9.42 10.22 -16.95
C THR A 70 -8.14 10.55 -16.20
N ALA A 71 -8.24 10.93 -14.92
CA ALA A 71 -7.09 11.36 -14.14
C ALA A 71 -6.08 10.22 -13.87
N ALA A 72 -6.58 8.99 -13.66
CA ALA A 72 -5.73 7.83 -13.39
C ALA A 72 -4.82 7.46 -14.59
N PRO A 73 -5.34 7.15 -15.80
CA PRO A 73 -4.49 6.78 -16.92
C PRO A 73 -3.55 7.92 -17.34
N PHE A 74 -4.00 9.18 -17.24
CA PHE A 74 -3.15 10.34 -17.53
C PHE A 74 -1.99 10.46 -16.54
N ALA A 75 -2.26 10.42 -15.22
CA ALA A 75 -1.21 10.49 -14.21
C ALA A 75 -0.25 9.29 -14.27
N GLN A 76 -0.77 8.10 -14.59
CA GLN A 76 0.03 6.90 -14.78
C GLN A 76 1.02 7.05 -15.94
N GLY A 77 0.56 7.43 -17.13
CA GLY A 77 1.42 7.58 -18.30
C GLY A 77 2.50 8.65 -18.08
N VAL A 78 2.10 9.83 -17.59
CA VAL A 78 3.05 10.91 -17.33
C VAL A 78 4.11 10.50 -16.29
N MET A 79 3.69 9.87 -15.19
CA MET A 79 4.63 9.46 -14.14
C MET A 79 5.54 8.34 -14.62
N HIS A 80 4.99 7.35 -15.33
CA HIS A 80 5.76 6.25 -15.90
C HIS A 80 6.88 6.77 -16.80
N ASP A 81 6.53 7.56 -17.83
CA ASP A 81 7.49 8.01 -18.83
C ASP A 81 8.58 8.90 -18.22
N ALA A 82 8.17 9.86 -17.38
CA ALA A 82 9.10 10.77 -16.72
C ALA A 82 10.05 10.02 -15.77
N PHE A 83 9.54 9.04 -15.01
CA PHE A 83 10.38 8.29 -14.06
C PHE A 83 11.29 7.30 -14.76
N SER A 84 10.79 6.57 -15.76
CA SER A 84 11.59 5.66 -16.57
C SER A 84 12.73 6.41 -17.25
N LEU A 85 12.49 7.61 -17.78
CA LEU A 85 13.57 8.45 -18.31
C LEU A 85 14.57 8.84 -17.22
N TRP A 86 14.10 9.30 -16.06
CA TRP A 86 14.97 9.72 -14.96
C TRP A 86 15.85 8.58 -14.43
N LEU A 87 15.29 7.37 -14.26
CA LEU A 87 16.00 6.18 -13.81
C LEU A 87 17.12 5.78 -14.78
N ASN A 88 16.85 5.89 -16.09
CA ASN A 88 17.84 5.58 -17.12
C ASN A 88 18.93 6.67 -17.26
N GLN A 89 18.62 7.92 -16.92
CA GLN A 89 19.61 9.00 -16.85
C GLN A 89 20.47 8.93 -15.58
N HIS A 90 19.90 8.45 -14.47
CA HIS A 90 20.56 8.41 -13.16
C HIS A 90 20.69 6.96 -12.67
N THR A 91 21.43 6.15 -13.42
CA THR A 91 21.48 4.69 -13.24
C THR A 91 21.92 4.26 -11.84
N GLU A 92 22.93 4.91 -11.27
CA GLU A 92 23.42 4.62 -9.91
C GLU A 92 22.35 4.89 -8.83
N LEU A 93 21.63 6.00 -8.94
CA LEU A 93 20.54 6.33 -8.01
C LEU A 93 19.34 5.41 -8.23
N GLY A 94 19.03 5.09 -9.49
CA GLY A 94 17.97 4.15 -9.86
C GLY A 94 18.22 2.76 -9.28
N GLU A 95 19.45 2.26 -9.34
CA GLU A 95 19.85 0.99 -8.73
C GLU A 95 19.70 1.03 -7.20
N ARG A 96 20.11 2.12 -6.55
CA ARG A 96 19.91 2.29 -5.10
C ARG A 96 18.43 2.28 -4.70
N ILE A 97 17.58 2.96 -5.47
CA ILE A 97 16.13 2.96 -5.27
C ILE A 97 15.56 1.56 -5.46
N ALA A 98 15.99 0.85 -6.51
CA ALA A 98 15.60 -0.53 -6.78
C ALA A 98 16.01 -1.46 -5.63
N THR A 99 17.23 -1.34 -5.10
CA THR A 99 17.69 -2.11 -3.94
C THR A 99 16.77 -1.92 -2.74
N LEU A 100 16.41 -0.67 -2.40
CA LEU A 100 15.48 -0.39 -1.30
C LEU A 100 14.10 -1.04 -1.51
N ALA A 101 13.58 -1.03 -2.73
CA ALA A 101 12.32 -1.68 -3.06
C ALA A 101 12.42 -3.21 -2.94
N ILE A 102 13.51 -3.81 -3.41
CA ILE A 102 13.77 -5.26 -3.33
C ILE A 102 13.91 -5.72 -1.88
N GLU A 103 14.63 -4.97 -1.04
CA GLU A 103 14.79 -5.28 0.38
C GLU A 103 13.44 -5.33 1.11
N ARG A 104 12.55 -4.37 0.79
CA ARG A 104 11.19 -4.34 1.35
C ARG A 104 10.34 -5.51 0.84
N ALA A 105 10.41 -5.82 -0.45
CA ALA A 105 9.71 -6.97 -1.02
C ALA A 105 10.15 -8.28 -0.35
N GLN A 106 11.44 -8.44 -0.08
CA GLN A 106 11.97 -9.59 0.65
C GLN A 106 11.49 -9.62 2.11
N ALA A 107 11.45 -8.46 2.78
CA ALA A 107 10.93 -8.36 4.15
C ALA A 107 9.44 -8.74 4.24
N ARG A 108 8.61 -8.28 3.29
CA ARG A 108 7.20 -8.70 3.17
C ARG A 108 7.10 -10.21 3.00
N LEU A 109 7.82 -10.79 2.03
CA LEU A 109 7.78 -12.23 1.74
C LEU A 109 8.24 -13.08 2.94
N LYS A 110 9.20 -12.60 3.74
CA LYS A 110 9.61 -13.27 4.99
C LYS A 110 8.50 -13.24 6.03
N THR A 111 7.84 -12.09 6.18
CA THR A 111 6.73 -11.92 7.14
C THR A 111 5.54 -12.78 6.77
N GLU A 112 5.14 -12.80 5.50
CA GLU A 112 4.05 -13.65 4.99
C GLU A 112 4.32 -15.14 5.27
N LYS A 113 5.56 -15.61 5.05
CA LYS A 113 5.95 -16.99 5.36
C LYS A 113 5.88 -17.34 6.84
N GLN A 114 6.12 -16.37 7.74
CA GLN A 114 5.96 -16.58 9.18
C GLN A 114 4.49 -16.75 9.58
N VAL A 115 3.58 -16.03 8.93
CA VAL A 115 2.14 -16.06 9.26
C VAL A 115 1.46 -17.36 8.81
N VAL A 116 1.92 -17.97 7.72
CA VAL A 116 1.30 -19.18 7.11
C VAL A 116 1.52 -20.47 7.94
N ARG A 117 2.27 -20.43 9.05
CA ARG A 117 2.60 -21.64 9.84
C ARG A 117 2.13 -21.63 11.29
N LYS A 118 0.98 -21.03 11.58
CA LYS A 118 0.09 -21.56 12.62
C LYS A 118 -1.13 -22.13 11.94
N LYS A 119 -1.05 -23.41 11.57
CA LYS A 119 -2.24 -24.20 11.26
C LYS A 119 -3.26 -23.90 12.36
N VAL A 120 -4.47 -23.56 11.95
CA VAL A 120 -5.67 -23.48 12.76
C VAL A 120 -5.99 -24.90 13.25
N THR A 121 -5.14 -25.48 14.09
CA THR A 121 -5.59 -26.50 15.04
C THR A 121 -6.32 -25.74 16.12
N SER A 122 -7.61 -25.50 15.89
CA SER A 122 -8.69 -25.55 16.89
C SER A 122 -8.32 -25.05 18.29
N GLY A 123 -7.67 -23.90 18.40
CA GLY A 123 -7.42 -23.22 19.66
C GLY A 123 -8.45 -22.10 19.81
N PRO A 124 -9.04 -21.87 20.99
CA PRO A 124 -10.03 -20.82 21.15
C PRO A 124 -9.43 -19.46 20.74
N ALA A 125 -10.25 -18.57 20.21
CA ALA A 125 -9.85 -17.19 19.97
C ALA A 125 -9.32 -16.61 21.30
N LEU A 126 -8.05 -16.22 21.33
CA LEU A 126 -7.40 -15.50 22.43
C LEU A 126 -7.81 -15.99 23.85
N PRO A 127 -7.53 -17.27 24.21
CA PRO A 127 -8.00 -17.84 25.45
C PRO A 127 -7.44 -17.03 26.62
N GLY A 128 -8.34 -16.45 27.43
CA GLY A 128 -7.98 -15.68 28.62
C GLY A 128 -7.66 -14.20 28.40
N LYS A 129 -7.81 -13.65 27.18
CA LYS A 129 -7.73 -12.18 26.95
C LYS A 129 -8.94 -11.59 26.26
N LEU A 130 -9.59 -12.35 25.38
CA LEU A 130 -10.86 -11.93 24.79
C LEU A 130 -12.00 -12.56 25.59
N ALA A 131 -12.85 -11.72 26.15
CA ALA A 131 -14.14 -12.14 26.71
C ALA A 131 -15.19 -12.01 25.61
N ASP A 132 -15.58 -13.13 25.01
CA ASP A 132 -16.60 -13.15 23.97
C ASP A 132 -17.98 -12.79 24.55
N CYS A 133 -18.76 -12.00 23.81
CA CYS A 133 -20.15 -11.71 24.13
C CYS A 133 -21.06 -12.89 23.71
N ALA A 134 -22.20 -13.04 24.38
CA ALA A 134 -23.14 -14.14 24.09
C ALA A 134 -23.85 -14.03 22.72
N SER A 135 -23.89 -12.83 22.12
CA SER A 135 -24.54 -12.60 20.83
C SER A 135 -23.55 -12.82 19.68
N GLN A 136 -24.02 -13.46 18.60
CA GLN A 136 -23.28 -13.56 17.33
C GLN A 136 -23.75 -12.53 16.28
N ASP A 137 -24.79 -11.76 16.58
CA ASP A 137 -25.30 -10.70 15.71
C ASP A 137 -24.40 -9.45 15.80
N LEU A 138 -23.59 -9.22 14.76
CA LEU A 138 -22.65 -8.11 14.66
C LEU A 138 -23.28 -6.71 14.80
N SER A 139 -24.59 -6.58 14.57
CA SER A 139 -25.30 -5.30 14.73
C SER A 139 -25.60 -4.96 16.19
N ARG A 140 -25.41 -5.92 17.10
CA ARG A 140 -25.71 -5.82 18.54
C ARG A 140 -24.49 -6.07 19.42
N THR A 141 -23.33 -6.31 18.81
CA THR A 141 -22.08 -6.55 19.54
C THR A 141 -21.19 -5.31 19.52
N GLU A 142 -20.45 -5.13 20.60
CA GLU A 142 -19.52 -4.02 20.78
C GLU A 142 -18.17 -4.61 21.23
N LEU A 143 -17.07 -4.00 20.78
CA LEU A 143 -15.71 -4.39 21.16
C LEU A 143 -15.08 -3.30 22.02
N PHE A 144 -14.70 -3.67 23.24
CA PHE A 144 -13.98 -2.79 24.16
C PHE A 144 -12.50 -3.15 24.15
N LEU A 145 -11.64 -2.15 23.94
CA LEU A 145 -10.19 -2.29 24.03
C LEU A 145 -9.72 -1.61 25.32
N VAL A 146 -9.26 -2.42 26.29
CA VAL A 146 -8.83 -1.95 27.61
C VAL A 146 -7.34 -2.21 27.83
N GLU A 147 -6.68 -1.32 28.57
CA GLU A 147 -5.27 -1.48 28.94
C GLU A 147 -5.13 -2.44 30.13
N GLY A 148 -4.78 -3.69 29.83
CA GLY A 148 -4.49 -4.72 30.85
C GLY A 148 -5.72 -5.29 31.55
N ASP A 149 -5.51 -6.36 32.33
CA ASP A 149 -6.59 -7.12 32.97
C ASP A 149 -7.32 -6.31 34.06
N SER A 150 -6.70 -5.24 34.58
CA SER A 150 -7.24 -4.41 35.67
C SER A 150 -8.47 -3.59 35.26
N ALA A 151 -8.64 -3.29 33.98
CA ALA A 151 -9.77 -2.50 33.46
C ALA A 151 -10.87 -3.36 32.81
N GLY A 152 -10.61 -4.66 32.58
CA GLY A 152 -11.57 -5.58 31.96
C GLY A 152 -12.48 -6.35 32.94
N GLY A 153 -12.14 -6.33 34.24
CA GLY A 153 -12.85 -7.08 35.28
C GLY A 153 -13.69 -6.25 36.25
N SER A 154 -13.74 -4.93 36.07
CA SER A 154 -14.49 -3.97 36.90
C SER A 154 -15.85 -3.61 36.32
#